data_AF-A0A3C0FDJ7-F1
#
_entry.id   AF-A0A3C0FDJ7-F1
#
_cell.length_a   1.000
_cell.length_b   1.000
_cell.length_c   1.000
_cell.angle_alpha   90.00
_cell.angle_beta   90.00
_cell.angle_gamma   90.00
#
_symmetry.space_group_name_H-M   'P 1'
#
loop_
_entity.id
_entity.type
_entity.pdbx_description
1 polymer ?
#
loop_
_entity_poly.entity_id
_entity_poly.type
_entity_poly.pdbx_seq_one_letter_code
_entity_poly.pdbx_strand_id
1 'polypeptide(L)' 'MPFDNNLAERDRRMVKVQQKISGTFRSLAGAQAFCRIHDHMSTVHKRGHVVLAALEAWFRG' A
#
# COMPACT_ATOMS: atom_id res chain seq x y z
N MET A 1 26.25 -6.67 -3.01
CA MET A 1 24.87 -6.30 -3.38
C MET A 1 24.46 -5.14 -2.51
N PRO A 2 24.16 -3.94 -3.05
CA PRO A 2 23.61 -2.89 -2.20
C PRO A 2 22.22 -3.34 -1.72
N PHE A 3 21.84 -2.94 -0.50
CA PHE A 3 20.46 -3.16 -0.04
C PHE A 3 19.53 -2.38 -0.96
N ASP A 4 18.84 -3.10 -1.82
CA ASP A 4 18.03 -2.56 -2.88
C ASP A 4 16.83 -1.83 -2.27
N ASN A 5 16.89 -0.50 -2.18
CA ASN A 5 15.74 0.36 -1.88
C ASN A 5 14.80 0.40 -3.09
N ASN A 6 14.41 -0.78 -3.56
CA ASN A 6 13.57 -0.97 -4.73
C ASN A 6 12.09 -0.90 -4.35
N LEU A 7 11.24 -0.77 -5.36
CA LEU A 7 9.80 -0.59 -5.17
C LEU A 7 9.16 -1.77 -4.43
N ALA A 8 9.56 -3.01 -4.75
CA ALA A 8 9.03 -4.21 -4.10
C ALA A 8 9.36 -4.26 -2.60
N GLU A 9 10.55 -3.78 -2.22
CA GLU A 9 10.94 -3.68 -0.82
C GLU A 9 10.13 -2.59 -0.09
N ARG A 10 9.91 -1.44 -0.72
CA ARG A 10 9.07 -0.37 -0.15
C ARG A 10 7.63 -0.84 0.09
N ASP A 11 7.03 -1.53 -0.88
CA ASP A 11 5.68 -2.09 -0.73
C ASP A 11 5.63 -3.14 0.40
N ARG A 12 6.68 -3.98 0.56
CA ARG A 12 6.79 -4.95 1.68
C ARG A 12 6.98 -4.31 3.05
N ARG A 13 7.65 -3.15 3.14
CA ARG A 13 7.87 -2.47 4.43
C ARG A 13 6.55 -2.08 5.08
N MET A 14 5.58 -1.62 4.31
CA MET A 14 4.26 -1.23 4.84
C MET A 14 3.48 -2.41 5.40
N VAL A 15 3.60 -3.60 4.79
CA VAL A 15 3.07 -4.84 5.36
C VAL A 15 3.70 -5.13 6.72
N LYS A 16 5.02 -4.93 6.85
CA LYS A 16 5.73 -5.20 8.11
C LYS A 16 5.37 -4.20 9.21
N VAL A 17 5.21 -2.93 8.85
CA VAL A 17 4.71 -1.88 9.74
C VAL A 17 3.31 -2.25 10.23
N GLN A 18 2.41 -2.65 9.33
CA GLN A 18 1.06 -3.05 9.71
C GLN A 18 1.06 -4.21 10.71
N GLN A 19 1.90 -5.23 10.48
CA GLN A 19 2.02 -6.40 11.36
C GLN A 19 2.62 -6.09 12.74
N LYS A 20 3.63 -5.21 12.80
CA LYS A 20 4.42 -5.01 14.02
C LYS A 20 4.04 -3.77 14.83
N ILE A 21 3.49 -2.75 14.18
CA ILE A 21 3.31 -1.41 14.76
C ILE A 21 1.84 -1.00 14.74
N SER A 22 1.15 -1.16 13.62
CA SER A 22 -0.21 -0.61 13.41
C SER A 22 -1.35 -1.58 13.77
N GLY A 23 -1.17 -2.38 14.82
CA GLY A 23 -2.25 -3.21 15.39
C GLY A 23 -2.50 -4.56 14.69
N THR A 24 -1.66 -4.96 13.74
CA THR A 24 -1.67 -6.23 12.99
C THR A 24 -2.97 -6.51 12.20
N PHE A 25 -2.95 -7.57 11.40
CA PHE A 25 -4.13 -8.04 10.67
C PHE A 25 -4.95 -8.97 11.55
N ARG A 26 -6.23 -8.67 11.75
CA ARG A 26 -7.15 -9.50 12.55
C ARG A 26 -7.91 -10.55 11.72
N SER A 27 -7.84 -10.45 10.40
CA SER A 27 -8.44 -11.42 9.48
C SER A 27 -7.72 -11.41 8.13
N LEU A 28 -7.82 -12.52 7.40
CA LEU A 28 -7.29 -12.63 6.04
C LEU A 28 -7.97 -11.62 5.10
N ALA A 29 -9.28 -11.43 5.24
CA ALA A 29 -10.03 -10.46 4.46
C ALA A 29 -9.51 -9.03 4.67
N GLY A 30 -9.20 -8.65 5.92
CA GLY A 30 -8.59 -7.35 6.23
C GLY A 30 -7.19 -7.19 5.64
N ALA A 31 -6.37 -8.25 5.66
CA ALA A 31 -5.06 -8.24 5.03
C ALA A 31 -5.16 -8.09 3.49
N GLN A 32 -6.12 -8.78 2.86
CA GLN A 32 -6.37 -8.66 1.42
C GLN A 32 -6.87 -7.26 1.05
N ALA A 33 -7.78 -6.68 1.83
CA ALA A 33 -8.25 -5.30 1.63
C ALA A 33 -7.10 -4.30 1.72
N PHE A 34 -6.24 -4.44 2.74
CA PHE A 34 -5.04 -3.63 2.89
C PHE A 34 -4.12 -3.72 1.66
N CYS A 35 -3.81 -4.93 1.19
CA CYS A 35 -2.98 -5.13 0.01
C CYS A 35 -3.59 -4.48 -1.25
N ARG A 36 -4.91 -4.58 -1.45
CA ARG A 36 -5.60 -3.97 -2.61
C ARG A 36 -5.50 -2.45 -2.61
N ILE A 37 -5.76 -1.83 -1.45
CA ILE A 37 -5.67 -0.37 -1.31
C ILE A 37 -4.24 0.09 -1.57
N HIS A 38 -3.26 -0.60 -0.96
CA HIS A 38 -1.86 -0.24 -1.10
C HIS A 38 -1.35 -0.44 -2.54
N ASP A 39 -1.73 -1.52 -3.21
CA ASP A 39 -1.38 -1.77 -4.62
C ASP A 39 -1.92 -0.67 -5.54
N HIS A 40 -3.17 -0.26 -5.33
CA HIS A 40 -3.78 0.84 -6.08
C HIS A 40 -3.03 2.17 -5.85
N MET A 41 -2.76 2.53 -4.59
CA MET A 41 -1.99 3.73 -4.26
C MET A 41 -0.58 3.71 -4.86
N SER A 42 0.10 2.56 -4.77
CA SER A 42 1.43 2.34 -5.35
C SER A 42 1.37 2.54 -6.88
N THR A 43 0.33 2.05 -7.54
CA THR A 43 0.10 2.22 -8.98
C THR A 43 -0.17 3.66 -9.38
N VAL A 44 -1.03 4.36 -8.64
CA VAL A 44 -1.32 5.79 -8.85
C VAL A 44 -0.04 6.63 -8.72
N HIS A 45 0.76 6.36 -7.68
CA HIS A 45 2.02 7.05 -7.45
C HIS A 45 3.04 6.78 -8.57
N LYS A 46 3.15 5.53 -9.03
CA LYS A 46 4.01 5.14 -10.16
C LYS A 46 3.61 5.83 -11.47
N ARG A 47 2.34 6.16 -11.66
CA ARG A 47 1.82 6.89 -12.81
C ARG A 47 1.94 8.42 -12.69
N GLY A 48 2.53 8.93 -11.61
CA GLY A 48 2.74 10.37 -11.39
C GLY A 48 1.47 11.14 -11.03
N HIS A 49 0.40 10.43 -10.63
CA HIS A 49 -0.84 11.06 -10.22
C HIS A 49 -0.83 11.42 -8.73
N VAL A 50 -1.57 12.47 -8.37
CA VAL A 50 -1.72 12.90 -6.98
C VAL A 50 -2.56 11.85 -6.23
N VAL A 51 -1.97 11.21 -5.23
CA VAL A 51 -2.59 10.12 -4.45
C VAL A 51 -3.94 10.53 -3.86
N LEU A 52 -4.04 11.78 -3.36
CA LEU A 52 -5.28 12.31 -2.79
C LEU A 52 -6.40 12.40 -3.84
N ALA A 53 -6.09 12.84 -5.07
CA ALA A 53 -7.06 12.94 -6.14
C ALA A 53 -7.55 11.56 -6.60
N ALA A 54 -6.67 10.55 -6.63
CA ALA A 54 -7.07 9.19 -6.95
C ALA A 54 -7.92 8.55 -5.84
N LEU A 55 -7.61 8.83 -4.57
CA LEU A 55 -8.43 8.41 -3.44
C LEU A 55 -9.83 9.02 -3.52
N GLU A 56 -9.91 10.31 -3.83
CA GLU A 56 -11.18 11.02 -4.00
C GLU A 56 -11.99 10.46 -5.19
N ALA A 57 -11.34 10.15 -6.31
CA ALA A 57 -11.97 9.51 -7.45
C ALA A 57 -12.49 8.10 -7.12
N TRP A 58 -11.75 7.35 -6.29
CA TRP A 58 -12.15 6.00 -5.86
C TRP A 58 -13.38 6.01 -4.95
N PHE A 59 -13.51 6.99 -4.05
CA PHE A 59 -14.70 7.14 -3.19
C PHE A 59 -15.90 7.78 -3.90
N ARG A 60 -15.69 8.42 -5.06
CA ARG A 60 -16.76 9.01 -5.88
C ARG A 60 -17.37 8.01 -6.88
N GLY A 61 -16.77 6.84 -7.06
CA GLY A 61 -17.34 5.70 -7.78
C GLY A 61 -18.02 4.71 -6.83
#